data_AF-A0A7C4VCD9-F1
#
_entry.id   AF-A0A7C4VCD9-F1
#
_cell.length_a   1.000
_cell.length_b   1.000
_cell.length_c   1.000
_cell.angle_alpha   90.00
_cell.angle_beta   90.00
_cell.angle_gamma   90.00
#
_symmetry.space_group_name_H-M   'P 1'
#
loop_
_entity.id
_entity.type
_entity.pdbx_description
1 polymer ?
#
loop_
_entity_poly.entity_id
_entity_poly.type
_entity_poly.pdbx_seq_one_letter_code
_entity_poly.pdbx_strand_id
1 'polypeptide(L)'
;MKTHTALLALALLALAACGPSGGGPSACNLGGTIDSEVTLSPDTCNPYHVTEDLFVEEPGKLTLEPGTTLEFAQDTGLYVSGHGALVAVGTAADKILFTGASKTRGYWNGVVFQSFANSFD
;
A
#
# COMPACT_ATOMS: atom_id res chain seq x y z
N MET A 1 14.33 -19.86 -32.25
CA MET A 1 15.19 -19.73 -31.04
C MET A 1 14.67 -18.56 -30.24
N LYS A 2 13.93 -18.83 -29.16
CA LYS A 2 13.38 -17.78 -28.28
C LYS A 2 13.52 -18.31 -26.85
N THR A 3 14.69 -18.07 -26.28
CA THR A 3 15.01 -18.41 -24.89
C THR A 3 14.50 -17.27 -24.02
N HIS A 4 13.33 -17.46 -23.41
CA HIS A 4 12.92 -16.62 -22.28
C HIS A 4 13.34 -17.34 -21.00
N THR A 5 14.49 -16.89 -20.49
CA THR A 5 15.05 -17.25 -19.19
C THR A 5 14.04 -16.87 -18.11
N ALA A 6 13.40 -17.87 -17.50
CA ALA A 6 12.57 -17.67 -16.32
C ALA A 6 13.48 -17.43 -15.12
N LEU A 7 13.44 -16.22 -14.57
CA LEU A 7 14.06 -15.86 -13.30
C LEU A 7 13.39 -16.64 -12.16
N LEU A 8 14.20 -17.26 -11.31
CA LEU A 8 13.77 -17.92 -10.09
C LEU A 8 13.01 -16.93 -9.19
N ALA A 9 11.71 -17.14 -8.98
CA ALA A 9 11.00 -16.57 -7.85
C ALA A 9 11.39 -17.37 -6.60
N LEU A 10 12.34 -16.84 -5.83
CA LEU A 10 12.70 -17.37 -4.51
C LEU A 10 11.55 -17.00 -3.55
N ALA A 11 10.59 -17.90 -3.36
CA ALA A 11 9.53 -17.73 -2.36
C ALA A 11 10.17 -17.81 -0.96
N LEU A 12 10.38 -16.66 -0.31
CA LEU A 12 10.70 -16.61 1.11
C LEU A 12 9.43 -16.99 1.91
N LEU A 13 9.52 -18.09 2.65
CA LEU A 13 8.57 -18.41 3.72
C LEU A 13 8.68 -17.34 4.82
N ALA A 14 7.70 -16.45 4.91
CA ALA A 14 7.53 -15.62 6.10
C ALA A 14 6.66 -16.39 7.12
N LEU A 15 7.30 -16.93 8.15
CA LEU A 15 6.62 -17.30 9.39
C LEU A 15 6.51 -16.05 10.27
N ALA A 16 5.31 -15.47 10.38
CA ALA A 16 4.85 -14.74 11.55
C ALA A 16 3.33 -14.61 11.50
N ALA A 17 2.63 -15.56 12.12
CA ALA A 17 1.23 -15.40 12.45
C ALA A 17 1.10 -14.74 13.83
N CYS A 18 0.29 -13.67 13.87
CA CYS A 18 -0.48 -13.16 15.00
C CYS A 18 0.27 -12.48 16.17
N GLY A 19 0.40 -11.15 16.05
CA GLY A 19 0.28 -10.22 17.18
C GLY A 19 -1.04 -9.44 17.07
N PRO A 20 -1.63 -8.92 18.16
CA PRO A 20 -2.86 -8.15 18.10
C PRO A 20 -2.55 -6.70 17.71
N SER A 21 -2.29 -6.46 16.43
CA SER A 21 -2.29 -5.14 15.81
C SER A 21 -3.07 -5.25 14.50
N GLY A 22 -4.19 -4.54 14.46
CA GLY A 22 -5.31 -4.80 13.55
C GLY A 22 -5.02 -4.46 12.09
N GLY A 23 -5.57 -5.32 11.22
CA GLY A 23 -5.75 -5.06 9.79
C GLY A 23 -4.46 -5.09 8.99
N GLY A 24 -4.02 -6.28 8.59
CA GLY A 24 -3.14 -6.41 7.43
C GLY A 24 -3.96 -6.56 6.14
N PRO A 25 -3.33 -6.48 4.95
CA PRO A 25 -3.99 -6.74 3.68
C PRO A 25 -4.73 -8.08 3.71
N SER A 26 -6.04 -8.06 3.44
CA SER A 26 -6.89 -9.26 3.39
C SER A 26 -7.46 -9.39 1.98
N ALA A 27 -6.92 -10.33 1.19
CA ALA A 27 -7.23 -10.50 -0.25
C ALA A 27 -6.98 -9.21 -1.07
N CYS A 28 -8.00 -8.38 -1.20
CA CYS A 28 -7.97 -7.09 -1.91
C CYS A 28 -8.38 -5.91 -1.01
N ASN A 29 -8.80 -6.16 0.23
CA ASN A 29 -9.18 -5.11 1.16
C ASN A 29 -7.97 -4.72 2.01
N LEU A 30 -7.75 -3.42 2.10
CA LEU A 30 -6.69 -2.78 2.86
C LEU A 30 -7.30 -1.90 3.94
N GLY A 31 -6.58 -1.76 5.04
CA GLY A 31 -6.94 -0.96 6.19
C GLY A 31 -6.01 -1.33 7.33
N GLY A 32 -5.95 -0.50 8.38
CA GLY A 32 -5.08 -0.76 9.52
C GLY A 32 -3.63 -0.32 9.28
N THR A 33 -2.71 -0.97 9.98
CA THR A 33 -1.29 -0.56 10.00
C THR A 33 -0.42 -1.53 9.21
N ILE A 34 0.38 -0.99 8.31
CA ILE A 34 1.52 -1.63 7.66
C ILE A 34 2.76 -1.26 8.45
N ASP A 35 3.23 -2.19 9.28
CA ASP A 35 4.42 -2.10 10.12
C ASP A 35 5.59 -2.98 9.59
N SER A 36 5.42 -3.54 8.39
CA SER A 36 6.40 -4.38 7.70
C SER A 36 6.41 -4.10 6.20
N GLU A 37 7.27 -4.78 5.45
CA GLU A 37 7.33 -4.60 4.00
C GLU A 37 6.15 -5.30 3.30
N VAL A 38 5.35 -4.54 2.58
CA VAL A 38 4.22 -5.02 1.77
C VAL A 38 4.40 -4.55 0.34
N THR A 39 4.27 -5.47 -0.62
CA THR A 39 4.23 -5.15 -2.05
C THR A 39 2.87 -5.51 -2.62
N LEU A 40 2.22 -4.54 -3.27
CA LEU A 40 0.96 -4.71 -3.96
C LEU A 40 1.21 -4.75 -5.47
N SER A 41 0.62 -5.76 -6.12
CA SER A 41 0.81 -6.06 -7.53
C SER A 41 -0.53 -6.09 -8.24
N PRO A 42 -0.68 -5.44 -9.41
CA PRO A 42 -1.94 -5.47 -10.16
C PRO A 42 -2.32 -6.89 -10.62
N ASP A 43 -1.35 -7.81 -10.71
CA ASP A 43 -1.58 -9.21 -11.08
C ASP A 43 -2.21 -10.01 -9.93
N THR A 44 -2.00 -9.57 -8.68
CA THR A 44 -2.59 -10.19 -7.49
C THR A 44 -4.00 -9.65 -7.26
N CYS A 45 -4.17 -8.32 -7.31
CA CYS A 45 -5.48 -7.69 -7.27
C CYS A 45 -5.45 -6.30 -7.92
N ASN A 46 -6.54 -5.94 -8.61
CA ASN A 46 -6.71 -4.58 -9.13
C ASN A 46 -8.20 -4.32 -9.37
N PRO A 47 -8.86 -3.41 -8.63
CA PRO A 47 -8.30 -2.52 -7.61
C PRO A 47 -8.13 -3.19 -6.23
N TYR A 48 -7.25 -2.61 -5.41
CA TYR A 48 -7.26 -2.82 -3.96
C TYR A 48 -8.20 -1.82 -3.30
N HIS A 49 -9.08 -2.28 -2.42
CA HIS A 49 -10.06 -1.45 -1.73
C HIS A 49 -9.56 -1.04 -0.35
N VAL A 50 -9.33 0.25 -0.13
CA VAL A 50 -8.96 0.81 1.17
C VAL A 50 -10.24 1.10 1.95
N THR A 51 -10.67 0.11 2.74
CA THR A 51 -11.96 0.12 3.47
C THR A 51 -11.88 0.83 4.82
N GLU A 52 -10.68 0.95 5.37
CA GLU A 52 -10.36 1.70 6.58
C GLU A 52 -9.11 2.54 6.32
N ASP A 53 -8.81 3.51 7.18
CA ASP A 53 -7.57 4.27 7.08
C ASP A 53 -6.36 3.33 7.05
N LEU A 54 -5.45 3.58 6.11
CA LEU A 54 -4.24 2.80 5.91
C LEU A 54 -3.04 3.59 6.44
N PHE A 55 -2.40 3.07 7.48
CA PHE A 55 -1.23 3.66 8.09
C PHE A 55 0.02 2.90 7.65
N VAL A 56 1.03 3.60 7.18
CA VAL A 56 2.36 3.05 6.92
C VAL A 56 3.30 3.68 7.93
N GLU A 57 3.65 2.92 8.95
CA GLU A 57 4.41 3.38 10.11
C GLU A 57 5.71 2.59 10.22
N GLU A 58 6.76 3.18 10.81
CA GLU A 58 8.06 2.50 10.96
C GLU A 58 7.93 1.13 11.66
N PRO A 59 8.57 0.05 11.15
CA PRO A 59 9.50 -0.01 10.01
C PRO A 59 8.83 -0.33 8.65
N GLY A 60 7.53 -0.14 8.55
CA GLY A 60 6.69 -0.48 7.41
C GLY A 60 7.05 0.23 6.11
N LYS A 61 6.91 -0.52 5.01
CA LYS A 61 7.15 -0.05 3.65
C LYS A 61 6.08 -0.60 2.72
N LEU A 62 5.25 0.28 2.18
CA LEU A 62 4.27 -0.05 1.15
C LEU A 62 4.87 0.22 -0.24
N THR A 63 5.02 -0.83 -1.04
CA THR A 63 5.44 -0.75 -2.44
C THR A 63 4.27 -1.05 -3.36
N LEU A 64 4.00 -0.16 -4.31
CA LEU A 64 2.97 -0.33 -5.34
C LEU A 64 3.68 -0.58 -6.67
N GLU A 65 3.46 -1.74 -7.28
CA GLU A 65 3.97 -2.02 -8.62
C GLU A 65 3.26 -1.16 -9.68
N PRO A 66 3.90 -0.86 -10.82
CA PRO A 66 3.27 -0.12 -11.92
C PRO A 66 1.92 -0.72 -12.32
N GLY A 67 0.91 0.13 -12.53
CA GLY A 67 -0.47 -0.30 -12.88
C GLY A 67 -1.39 -0.60 -11.69
N THR A 68 -0.89 -0.53 -10.46
CA THR A 68 -1.71 -0.73 -9.24
C THR A 68 -2.74 0.38 -9.06
N THR A 69 -3.98 0.02 -8.77
CA THR A 69 -5.05 0.95 -8.37
C THR A 69 -5.44 0.74 -6.90
N LEU A 70 -5.42 1.81 -6.12
CA LEU A 70 -6.03 1.87 -4.79
C LEU A 70 -7.35 2.65 -4.86
N GLU A 71 -8.43 2.01 -4.43
CA GLU A 71 -9.76 2.57 -4.36
C GLU A 71 -10.19 2.79 -2.90
N PHE A 72 -10.30 4.05 -2.50
CA PHE A 72 -10.60 4.45 -1.13
C PHE A 72 -12.10 4.52 -0.88
N ALA A 73 -12.55 3.91 0.21
CA ALA A 73 -13.88 4.11 0.76
C ALA A 73 -14.11 5.57 1.16
N GLN A 74 -15.36 5.90 1.52
CA GLN A 74 -15.69 7.26 1.92
C GLN A 74 -14.89 7.66 3.18
N ASP A 75 -14.31 8.86 3.16
CA ASP A 75 -13.61 9.47 4.29
C ASP A 75 -12.42 8.63 4.82
N THR A 76 -11.85 7.75 3.99
CA THR A 76 -10.59 7.02 4.31
C THR A 76 -9.38 7.62 3.60
N GLY A 77 -8.19 7.40 4.13
CA GLY A 77 -6.93 7.90 3.58
C GLY A 77 -5.75 6.94 3.73
N LEU A 78 -4.64 7.31 3.09
CA LEU A 78 -3.34 6.67 3.26
C LEU A 78 -2.42 7.64 4.00
N TYR A 79 -1.94 7.24 5.17
CA TYR A 79 -1.09 8.05 6.03
C TYR A 79 0.28 7.38 6.15
N VAL A 80 1.32 8.08 5.72
CA VAL A 80 2.71 7.62 5.85
C VAL A 80 3.33 8.46 6.97
N SER A 81 3.72 7.83 8.07
CA SER A 81 4.15 8.53 9.28
C SER A 81 5.49 8.02 9.82
N GLY A 82 6.18 8.86 10.60
CA GLY A 82 7.48 8.53 11.20
C GLY A 82 8.54 8.23 10.14
N HIS A 83 9.13 7.03 10.20
CA HIS A 83 10.05 6.49 9.19
C HIS A 83 9.39 5.46 8.24
N GLY A 84 8.06 5.40 8.18
CA GLY A 84 7.33 4.60 7.20
C GLY A 84 7.61 5.06 5.75
N ALA A 85 7.50 4.16 4.79
CA ALA A 85 7.84 4.43 3.39
C ALA A 85 6.75 4.02 2.40
N LEU A 86 6.47 4.89 1.42
CA LEU A 86 5.64 4.59 0.26
C LEU A 86 6.49 4.64 -1.01
N VAL A 87 6.54 3.53 -1.75
CA VAL A 87 7.20 3.43 -3.06
C VAL A 87 6.14 3.23 -4.12
N ALA A 88 5.88 4.26 -4.94
CA ALA A 88 4.86 4.24 -5.99
C ALA A 88 5.43 4.77 -7.31
N VAL A 89 6.27 3.97 -7.97
CA VAL A 89 6.96 4.35 -9.21
C VAL A 89 6.27 3.71 -10.42
N GLY A 90 5.26 4.40 -10.96
CA GLY A 90 4.54 3.97 -12.17
C GLY A 90 5.23 4.40 -13.48
N THR A 91 4.67 3.96 -14.61
CA THR A 91 5.10 4.42 -15.95
C THR A 91 3.97 5.17 -16.67
N ALA A 92 4.26 5.73 -17.85
CA ALA A 92 3.22 6.37 -18.66
C ALA A 92 2.15 5.37 -19.16
N ALA A 93 2.56 4.12 -19.42
CA ALA A 93 1.66 3.03 -19.81
C ALA A 93 0.93 2.44 -18.59
N ASP A 94 1.67 2.28 -17.48
CA ASP A 94 1.21 1.58 -16.27
C ASP A 94 1.24 2.53 -15.09
N LYS A 95 0.25 3.43 -15.06
CA LYS A 95 0.12 4.43 -14.00
C LYS A 95 -0.35 3.77 -12.70
N ILE A 96 0.16 4.29 -11.59
CA ILE A 96 -0.41 3.99 -10.27
C ILE A 96 -1.55 4.98 -10.02
N LEU A 97 -2.73 4.47 -9.67
CA LEU A 97 -3.94 5.28 -9.49
C LEU A 97 -4.42 5.22 -8.05
N PHE A 98 -4.47 6.36 -7.38
CA PHE A 98 -5.19 6.55 -6.12
C PHE A 98 -6.52 7.24 -6.41
N THR A 99 -7.64 6.66 -5.99
CA THR A 99 -8.97 7.20 -6.33
C THR A 99 -10.02 6.81 -5.30
N GLY A 100 -11.10 7.60 -5.18
CA GLY A 100 -12.25 7.21 -4.36
C GLY A 100 -13.13 6.18 -5.07
N ALA A 101 -13.81 5.33 -4.30
CA ALA A 101 -14.83 4.40 -4.79
C ALA A 101 -15.99 5.13 -5.49
N SER A 102 -16.32 6.34 -5.02
CA SER A 102 -17.16 7.28 -5.77
C SER A 102 -16.32 8.43 -6.32
N LYS A 103 -16.67 8.90 -7.52
CA LYS A 103 -16.01 10.04 -8.20
C LYS A 103 -16.59 11.38 -7.75
N THR A 104 -16.84 11.53 -6.46
CA THR A 104 -17.28 12.77 -5.82
C THR A 104 -16.05 13.52 -5.28
N ARG A 105 -16.01 14.85 -5.42
CA ARG A 105 -14.94 15.67 -4.81
C ARG A 105 -14.99 15.53 -3.29
N GLY A 106 -13.83 15.30 -2.67
CA GLY A 106 -13.72 15.10 -1.23
C GLY A 106 -14.22 13.74 -0.74
N TYR A 107 -14.40 12.74 -1.61
CA TYR A 107 -14.88 11.42 -1.20
C TYR A 107 -13.89 10.66 -0.31
N TRP A 108 -12.59 10.93 -0.42
CA TRP A 108 -11.52 10.28 0.35
C TRP A 108 -10.51 11.33 0.81
N ASN A 109 -9.76 11.02 1.87
CA ASN A 109 -8.94 12.00 2.60
C ASN A 109 -7.60 12.30 1.92
N GLY A 110 -7.20 11.52 0.92
CA GLY A 110 -5.93 11.73 0.21
C GLY A 110 -4.80 10.81 0.69
N VAL A 111 -3.61 11.09 0.18
CA VAL A 111 -2.34 10.54 0.66
C VAL A 111 -1.65 11.61 1.50
N VAL A 112 -1.35 11.31 2.75
CA VAL A 112 -0.81 12.27 3.71
C VAL A 112 0.53 11.75 4.21
N PHE A 113 1.57 12.58 4.07
CA PHE A 113 2.88 12.33 4.69
C PHE A 113 2.98 13.16 5.96
N GLN A 114 3.12 12.49 7.11
CA GLN A 114 3.21 13.11 8.42
C GLN A 114 4.61 12.90 8.98
N SER A 115 5.28 13.98 9.33
CA SER A 115 6.52 13.94 10.10
C SER A 115 6.22 14.44 11.51
N PHE A 116 6.51 13.61 12.51
CA PHE A 116 6.48 14.03 13.90
C PHE A 116 7.89 14.50 14.25
N ALA A 117 8.09 15.81 14.37
CA ALA A 117 9.31 16.33 14.96
C ALA A 117 9.21 16.11 16.48
N ASN A 118 10.04 15.22 17.02
CA ASN A 118 10.26 15.15 18.45
C ASN A 118 11.18 16.31 18.84
N SER A 119 10.63 17.51 19.04
CA SER A 119 11.41 18.61 19.61
C SER A 119 11.53 18.38 21.12
N PHE A 120 12.72 18.02 21.57
CA PHE A 120 13.14 18.27 22.95
C PHE A 120 14.22 19.36 22.88
N ASP A 121 13.96 20.48 23.57
CA ASP A 121 14.96 21.48 23.96
C ASP A 121 16.15 20.81 24.66
#